data_AF-A0A067M110-F1
#
_entry.id   AF-A0A067M110-F1
#
_cell.length_a   1.000
_cell.length_b   1.000
_cell.length_c   1.000
_cell.angle_alpha   90.00
_cell.angle_beta   90.00
_cell.angle_gamma   90.00
#
_symmetry.space_group_name_H-M   'P 1'
#
loop_
_entity.id
_entity.type
_entity.pdbx_description
1 polymer ?
#
loop_
_entity_poly.entity_id
_entity_poly.type
_entity_poly.pdbx_seq_one_letter_code
_entity_poly.pdbx_strand_id
1 'polypeptide(L)'
;MLVYRATKCPTFSSSRDGEDDGHDGTLIFSMSAAYSASIYLFNLFADKDAESYRKRLVVARACASLGIEACKTNPNLLHSAIFLPWCAAYEVLAWEMIRLNSVGEKDAAAAVRVEIETLMDLLKLFSRHFDTFKKQWPVQNLRRFNIHTADLAKWNKR
;
A
#
# COMPACT_ATOMS: atom_id res chain seq x y z
N MET A 1 -13.14 10.33 7.62
CA MET A 1 -11.68 10.12 7.43
C MET A 1 -11.09 11.17 6.50
N LEU A 2 -11.40 11.18 5.19
CA LEU A 2 -10.86 12.18 4.27
C LEU A 2 -11.20 13.63 4.65
N VAL A 3 -12.46 13.90 5.04
CA VAL A 3 -12.89 15.24 5.48
C VAL A 3 -12.20 15.66 6.78
N TYR A 4 -12.10 14.76 7.76
CA TYR A 4 -11.36 15.02 9.00
C TYR A 4 -9.89 15.33 8.71
N ARG A 5 -9.24 14.51 7.88
CA ARG A 5 -7.86 14.70 7.49
C ARG A 5 -7.65 16.04 6.79
N ALA A 6 -8.47 16.38 5.81
CA ALA A 6 -8.38 17.65 5.10
C ALA A 6 -8.58 18.89 6.00
N THR A 7 -9.34 18.75 7.10
CA THR A 7 -9.73 19.90 7.95
C THR A 7 -8.95 20.00 9.25
N LYS A 8 -8.46 18.88 9.79
CA LYS A 8 -7.82 18.79 11.11
C LYS A 8 -6.37 18.31 11.02
N CYS A 9 -6.09 17.35 10.15
CA CYS A 9 -4.76 16.71 10.06
C CYS A 9 -4.30 16.60 8.59
N PRO A 10 -4.04 17.72 7.88
CA PRO A 10 -3.77 17.69 6.45
C PRO A 10 -2.47 16.94 6.10
N THR A 11 -1.54 16.90 7.05
CA THR A 11 -0.29 16.12 7.00
C THR A 11 -0.08 15.39 8.33
N PHE A 12 0.69 14.31 8.33
CA PHE A 12 1.24 13.75 9.57
C PHE A 12 2.38 14.66 10.08
N SER A 13 2.48 14.85 11.39
CA SER A 13 3.49 15.73 11.99
C SER A 13 3.76 15.35 13.44
N SER A 14 5.02 15.05 13.75
CA SER A 14 5.49 14.74 15.11
C SER A 14 5.57 15.97 16.03
N SER A 15 5.20 17.16 15.54
CA SER A 15 5.31 18.44 16.25
C SER A 15 3.99 19.21 16.35
N ARG A 16 2.86 18.58 16.01
CA ARG A 16 1.55 19.25 16.10
C ARG A 16 1.11 19.33 17.56
N ASP A 17 0.88 20.55 18.06
CA ASP A 17 0.42 20.80 19.43
C ASP A 17 -0.84 19.97 19.76
N GLY A 18 -0.72 19.09 20.76
CA GLY A 18 -1.83 18.29 21.30
C GLY A 18 -2.09 16.94 20.63
N GLU A 19 -1.37 16.58 19.56
CA GLU A 19 -1.46 15.27 18.91
C GLU A 19 -0.10 14.55 19.02
N ASP A 20 0.00 13.56 19.93
CA ASP A 20 1.16 12.67 20.08
C ASP A 20 1.28 11.71 18.87
N ASP A 21 2.43 11.07 18.69
CA ASP A 21 2.69 9.99 17.73
C ASP A 21 1.60 8.90 17.76
N GLY A 22 0.93 8.71 18.91
CA GLY A 22 -0.23 7.82 19.07
C GLY A 22 -1.48 8.24 18.27
N HIS A 23 -1.74 9.54 18.10
CA HIS A 23 -2.85 10.03 17.27
C HIS A 23 -2.60 9.70 15.79
N ASP A 24 -1.42 10.08 15.27
CA ASP A 24 -1.06 9.84 13.87
C ASP A 24 -1.00 8.34 13.57
N GLY A 25 -0.46 7.54 14.50
CA GLY A 25 -0.52 6.09 14.43
C GLY A 25 -1.95 5.55 14.33
N THR A 26 -2.85 6.00 15.21
CA THR A 26 -4.26 5.57 15.21
C THR A 26 -4.98 5.95 13.91
N LEU A 27 -4.72 7.15 13.39
CA LEU A 27 -5.30 7.62 12.14
C LEU A 27 -4.79 6.80 10.95
N ILE A 28 -3.48 6.55 10.86
CA ILE A 28 -2.86 5.70 9.84
C ILE A 28 -3.46 4.29 9.90
N PHE A 29 -3.56 3.69 11.09
CA PHE A 29 -4.15 2.37 11.26
C PHE A 29 -5.60 2.33 10.75
N SER A 30 -6.42 3.30 11.16
CA SER A 30 -7.82 3.38 10.77
C SER A 30 -7.99 3.55 9.25
N MET A 31 -7.13 4.36 8.60
CA MET A 31 -7.15 4.55 7.15
C MET A 31 -6.75 3.28 6.41
N SER A 32 -5.71 2.62 6.93
CA SER A 32 -5.20 1.35 6.42
C SER A 32 -6.26 0.26 6.44
N ALA A 33 -6.98 0.11 7.55
CA ALA A 33 -8.06 -0.85 7.71
C ALA A 33 -9.23 -0.55 6.74
N ALA A 34 -9.62 0.71 6.63
CA ALA A 34 -10.69 1.12 5.72
C ALA A 34 -10.33 0.86 4.25
N TYR A 35 -9.08 1.14 3.85
CA TYR A 35 -8.59 0.82 2.52
C TYR A 35 -8.55 -0.68 2.26
N SER A 36 -8.17 -1.49 3.25
CA SER A 36 -8.14 -2.95 3.12
C SER A 36 -9.54 -3.52 2.86
N ALA A 37 -10.52 -3.12 3.69
CA ALA A 37 -11.91 -3.51 3.52
C ALA A 37 -12.47 -3.06 2.16
N SER A 38 -12.13 -1.84 1.73
CA SER A 38 -12.58 -1.30 0.45
C SER A 38 -11.98 -2.05 -0.74
N ILE A 39 -10.67 -2.37 -0.71
CA ILE A 39 -10.03 -3.17 -1.75
C ILE A 39 -10.71 -4.54 -1.84
N TYR A 40 -10.93 -5.21 -0.70
CA TYR A 40 -11.60 -6.50 -0.68
C TYR A 40 -13.02 -6.43 -1.26
N LEU A 41 -13.82 -5.45 -0.82
CA LEU A 41 -15.17 -5.25 -1.32
C LEU A 41 -15.20 -5.00 -2.83
N PHE A 42 -14.40 -4.05 -3.32
CA PHE A 42 -14.37 -3.74 -4.76
C PHE A 42 -13.80 -4.89 -5.59
N ASN A 43 -12.90 -5.70 -5.02
CA ASN A 43 -12.36 -6.88 -5.68
C ASN A 43 -13.44 -7.92 -6.01
N LEU A 44 -14.50 -8.05 -5.18
CA LEU A 44 -15.61 -8.97 -5.44
C LEU A 44 -16.40 -8.63 -6.71
N PHE A 45 -16.39 -7.35 -7.12
CA PHE A 45 -17.19 -6.85 -8.24
C PHE A 45 -16.34 -6.37 -9.42
N ALA A 46 -15.02 -6.31 -9.28
CA ALA A 46 -14.13 -5.68 -10.25
C ALA A 46 -14.17 -6.29 -11.65
N ASP A 47 -14.49 -7.58 -11.79
CA ASP A 47 -14.58 -8.25 -13.10
C ASP A 47 -15.91 -8.00 -13.80
N LYS A 48 -16.94 -7.57 -13.06
CA LYS A 48 -18.32 -7.38 -13.54
C LYS A 48 -18.72 -5.91 -13.65
N ASP A 49 -18.03 -5.04 -12.92
CA ASP A 49 -18.34 -3.61 -12.83
C ASP A 49 -17.06 -2.78 -12.98
N ALA A 50 -17.03 -1.99 -14.06
CA ALA A 50 -15.92 -1.10 -14.37
C ALA A 50 -15.76 0.01 -13.32
N GLU A 51 -16.85 0.44 -12.67
CA GLU A 51 -16.76 1.45 -11.61
C GLU A 51 -16.03 0.88 -10.39
N SER A 52 -16.39 -0.33 -9.96
CA SER A 52 -15.72 -1.07 -8.89
C SER A 52 -14.26 -1.32 -9.22
N TYR A 53 -13.93 -1.69 -10.46
CA TYR A 53 -12.54 -1.82 -10.91
C TYR A 53 -11.75 -0.52 -10.71
N ARG A 54 -12.30 0.61 -11.18
CA ARG A 54 -11.68 1.93 -11.04
C ARG A 54 -11.53 2.35 -9.58
N LYS A 55 -12.57 2.13 -8.75
CA LYS A 55 -12.53 2.42 -7.31
C LYS A 55 -11.46 1.59 -6.60
N ARG A 56 -11.34 0.29 -6.93
CA ARG A 56 -10.28 -0.59 -6.41
C ARG A 56 -8.89 -0.02 -6.69
N LEU A 57 -8.64 0.45 -7.92
CA LEU A 57 -7.36 1.08 -8.29
C LEU A 57 -7.10 2.38 -7.54
N VAL A 58 -8.11 3.25 -7.42
CA VAL A 58 -7.98 4.50 -6.66
C VAL A 58 -7.62 4.23 -5.20
N VAL A 59 -8.27 3.24 -4.56
CA VAL A 59 -7.96 2.87 -3.18
C VAL A 59 -6.56 2.25 -3.06
N ALA A 60 -6.14 1.40 -3.99
CA ALA A 60 -4.79 0.83 -3.99
C ALA A 60 -3.71 1.91 -4.06
N ARG A 61 -3.88 2.92 -4.93
CA ARG A 61 -2.98 4.07 -5.02
C ARG A 61 -2.99 4.92 -3.76
N ALA A 62 -4.17 5.23 -3.21
CA ALA A 62 -4.29 5.97 -1.96
C ALA A 62 -3.60 5.25 -0.79
N CYS A 63 -3.68 3.92 -0.75
CA CYS A 63 -2.96 3.11 0.22
C CYS A 63 -1.44 3.21 0.06
N ALA A 64 -0.93 3.20 -1.17
CA ALA A 64 0.50 3.41 -1.43
C ALA A 64 0.94 4.80 -0.96
N SER A 65 0.19 5.85 -1.33
CA SER A 65 0.47 7.23 -0.92
C SER A 65 0.50 7.40 0.60
N LEU A 66 -0.43 6.76 1.32
CA LEU A 66 -0.46 6.78 2.79
C LEU A 66 0.85 6.23 3.38
N GLY A 67 1.35 5.12 2.84
CA GLY A 67 2.62 4.51 3.27
C GLY A 67 3.83 5.40 3.00
N ILE A 68 3.88 6.04 1.82
CA ILE A 68 4.95 6.99 1.45
C ILE A 68 4.97 8.16 2.44
N GLU A 69 3.82 8.74 2.72
CA GLU A 69 3.71 9.89 3.61
C GLU A 69 4.10 9.54 5.03
N ALA A 70 3.55 8.45 5.59
CA ALA A 70 3.91 7.98 6.92
C ALA A 70 5.43 7.75 7.04
N CYS A 71 6.04 7.10 6.04
CA CYS A 71 7.48 6.86 6.01
C CYS A 71 8.30 8.15 5.94
N LYS A 72 7.85 9.15 5.19
CA LYS A 72 8.55 10.45 5.06
C LYS A 72 8.46 11.29 6.32
N THR A 73 7.32 11.23 7.03
CA THR A 73 7.13 11.98 8.28
C THR A 73 7.91 11.34 9.41
N ASN A 74 7.67 10.05 9.69
CA ASN A 74 8.34 9.33 10.76
C ASN A 74 8.29 7.83 10.43
N PRO A 75 9.44 7.20 10.09
CA PRO A 75 9.49 5.76 9.78
C PRO A 75 8.90 4.87 10.87
N ASN A 76 8.88 5.31 12.13
CA ASN A 76 8.23 4.56 13.20
C ASN A 76 6.74 4.41 12.92
N LEU A 77 6.03 5.40 12.35
CA LEU A 77 4.59 5.31 12.08
C LEU A 77 4.20 4.18 11.12
N LEU A 78 5.15 3.63 10.37
CA LEU A 78 4.89 2.46 9.52
C LEU A 78 4.45 1.22 10.32
N HIS A 79 4.75 1.12 11.63
CA HIS A 79 4.20 0.04 12.45
C HIS A 79 2.68 0.12 12.58
N SER A 80 2.12 1.33 12.65
CA SER A 80 0.66 1.51 12.70
C SER A 80 -0.03 1.08 11.41
N ALA A 81 0.79 0.90 10.38
CA ALA A 81 0.43 0.46 9.06
C ALA A 81 0.65 -1.08 8.90
N ILE A 82 1.00 -1.83 9.96
CA ILE A 82 1.26 -3.29 9.92
C ILE A 82 0.12 -4.14 9.32
N PHE A 83 -1.13 -3.73 9.50
CA PHE A 83 -2.31 -4.42 8.95
C PHE A 83 -2.69 -3.97 7.53
N LEU A 84 -1.82 -3.19 6.90
CA LEU A 84 -2.11 -2.55 5.63
C LEU A 84 -2.37 -3.56 4.51
N PRO A 85 -3.23 -3.17 3.55
CA PRO A 85 -3.41 -3.87 2.32
C PRO A 85 -2.25 -3.61 1.36
N TRP A 86 -1.00 -3.37 1.78
CA TRP A 86 0.11 -3.13 0.85
C TRP A 86 0.31 -4.29 -0.11
N CYS A 87 0.18 -5.54 0.35
CA CYS A 87 0.17 -6.70 -0.53
C CYS A 87 -1.04 -6.66 -1.48
N ALA A 88 -2.24 -6.30 -1.00
CA ALA A 88 -3.43 -6.24 -1.85
C ALA A 88 -3.39 -5.06 -2.85
N ALA A 89 -2.82 -3.91 -2.47
CA ALA A 89 -2.58 -2.76 -3.33
C ALA A 89 -1.54 -3.11 -4.38
N TYR A 90 -0.45 -3.77 -3.98
CA TYR A 90 0.53 -4.32 -4.90
C TYR A 90 -0.13 -5.27 -5.90
N GLU A 91 -0.96 -6.20 -5.44
CA GLU A 91 -1.68 -7.15 -6.28
C GLU A 91 -2.57 -6.44 -7.30
N VAL A 92 -3.35 -5.45 -6.86
CA VAL A 92 -4.22 -4.65 -7.71
C VAL A 92 -3.42 -3.90 -8.79
N LEU A 93 -2.31 -3.27 -8.41
CA LEU A 93 -1.45 -2.55 -9.36
C LEU A 93 -0.74 -3.50 -10.31
N ALA A 94 -0.27 -4.65 -9.85
CA ALA A 94 0.35 -5.67 -10.69
C ALA A 94 -0.63 -6.20 -11.75
N TRP A 95 -1.89 -6.44 -11.36
CA TRP A 95 -2.94 -6.82 -12.31
C TRP A 95 -3.25 -5.71 -13.32
N GLU A 96 -3.26 -4.45 -12.91
CA GLU A 96 -3.44 -3.33 -13.83
C GLU A 96 -2.28 -3.22 -14.82
N MET A 97 -1.04 -3.38 -14.35
CA MET A 97 0.13 -3.40 -15.23
C MET A 97 0.03 -4.53 -16.28
N ILE A 98 -0.38 -5.73 -15.86
CA ILE A 98 -0.59 -6.86 -16.78
C ILE A 98 -1.69 -6.53 -17.80
N ARG A 99 -2.82 -5.96 -17.35
CA ARG A 99 -3.92 -5.56 -18.23
C ARG A 99 -3.46 -4.52 -19.24
N LEU A 100 -2.80 -3.44 -18.81
CA LEU A 100 -2.29 -2.38 -19.69
C LEU A 100 -1.31 -2.91 -20.74
N ASN A 101 -0.39 -3.79 -20.34
CA ASN A 101 0.50 -4.47 -21.28
C ASN A 101 -0.27 -5.31 -22.31
N SER A 102 -1.31 -6.03 -21.88
CA SER A 102 -2.12 -6.86 -22.79
C SER A 102 -2.89 -6.06 -23.84
N VAL A 103 -3.24 -4.81 -23.55
CA VAL A 103 -3.93 -3.90 -24.48
C VAL A 103 -2.98 -2.95 -25.24
N GLY A 104 -1.66 -3.08 -25.05
CA GLY A 104 -0.65 -2.30 -25.76
C GLY A 104 -0.33 -0.92 -25.15
N GLU A 105 -0.89 -0.59 -23.99
CA GLU A 105 -0.71 0.69 -23.28
C GLU A 105 0.60 0.72 -22.47
N LYS A 106 1.73 0.69 -23.17
CA LYS A 106 3.07 0.51 -22.57
C LYS A 106 3.48 1.63 -21.61
N ASP A 107 3.18 2.89 -21.95
CA ASP A 107 3.55 4.04 -21.12
C ASP A 107 2.78 4.05 -19.80
N ALA A 108 1.48 3.75 -19.87
CA ALA A 108 0.65 3.60 -18.67
C ALA A 108 1.11 2.40 -17.82
N ALA A 109 1.46 1.27 -18.45
CA ALA A 109 2.02 0.12 -17.74
C ALA A 109 3.35 0.47 -17.03
N ALA A 110 4.21 1.25 -17.67
CA ALA A 110 5.45 1.74 -17.08
C ALA A 110 5.18 2.68 -15.89
N ALA A 111 4.18 3.56 -15.97
CA ALA A 111 3.78 4.39 -14.83
C ALA A 111 3.32 3.54 -13.64
N VAL A 112 2.49 2.52 -13.88
CA VAL A 112 2.05 1.57 -12.84
C VAL A 112 3.24 0.76 -12.30
N ARG A 113 4.23 0.42 -13.13
CA ARG A 113 5.47 -0.23 -12.68
C ARG A 113 6.19 0.61 -11.63
N VAL A 114 6.26 1.92 -11.79
CA VAL A 114 6.88 2.84 -10.81
C VAL A 114 6.11 2.82 -9.48
N GLU A 115 4.77 2.79 -9.53
CA GLU A 115 3.93 2.66 -8.32
C GLU A 115 4.22 1.34 -7.58
N ILE A 116 4.38 0.24 -8.33
CA ILE A 116 4.71 -1.10 -7.80
C ILE A 116 6.12 -1.11 -7.17
N GLU A 117 7.12 -0.48 -7.81
CA GLU A 117 8.46 -0.33 -7.22
C GLU A 117 8.41 0.44 -5.90
N THR A 118 7.65 1.52 -5.86
CA THR A 118 7.51 2.34 -4.65
C THR A 118 6.91 1.54 -3.49
N LEU A 119 5.89 0.70 -3.75
CA LEU A 119 5.34 -0.21 -2.75
C LEU A 119 6.37 -1.24 -2.26
N MET A 120 7.18 -1.78 -3.17
CA MET A 120 8.24 -2.72 -2.80
C MET A 120 9.31 -2.07 -1.94
N ASP A 121 9.69 -0.83 -2.23
CA ASP A 121 10.65 -0.08 -1.41
C ASP A 121 10.11 0.22 0.00
N LEU A 122 8.83 0.55 0.12
CA LEU A 122 8.16 0.67 1.43
C LEU A 122 8.17 -0.66 2.20
N LEU A 123 7.86 -1.77 1.53
CA LEU A 123 7.93 -3.10 2.15
C LEU A 123 9.36 -3.43 2.61
N LYS A 124 10.37 -3.09 1.81
CA LYS A 124 11.79 -3.26 2.18
C LYS A 124 12.16 -2.42 3.39
N LEU A 125 11.80 -1.13 3.40
CA LEU A 125 12.07 -0.23 4.53
C LEU A 125 11.41 -0.73 5.80
N PHE A 126 10.12 -1.08 5.72
CA PHE A 126 9.40 -1.69 6.83
C PHE A 126 10.12 -2.94 7.35
N SER A 127 10.51 -3.85 6.46
CA SER A 127 11.19 -5.10 6.84
C SER A 127 12.53 -4.85 7.54
N ARG A 128 13.26 -3.78 7.20
CA ARG A 128 14.53 -3.40 7.83
C ARG A 128 14.31 -2.77 9.20
N HIS A 129 13.24 -1.99 9.35
CA HIS A 129 12.95 -1.27 10.59
C HIS A 129 12.25 -2.13 11.63
N PHE A 130 11.47 -3.11 11.19
CA PHE A 130 10.67 -3.98 12.04
C PHE A 130 10.97 -5.47 11.79
N ASP A 131 12.18 -5.91 12.17
CA ASP A 131 12.69 -7.26 11.93
C ASP A 131 11.76 -8.38 12.42
N THR A 132 10.99 -8.15 13.50
CA THR A 132 10.03 -9.11 14.06
C THR A 132 8.95 -9.52 13.04
N PHE A 133 8.58 -8.64 12.12
CA PHE A 133 7.48 -8.85 11.18
C PHE A 133 7.92 -9.44 9.83
N LYS A 134 9.23 -9.55 9.56
CA LYS A 134 9.76 -10.19 8.34
C LYS A 134 9.21 -11.60 8.12
N LYS A 135 8.87 -12.31 9.21
CA LYS A 135 8.57 -13.75 9.21
C LYS A 135 7.08 -14.09 9.06
N GLN A 136 6.17 -13.11 9.14
CA GLN A 136 4.72 -13.35 9.22
C GLN A 136 3.91 -12.74 8.06
N TRP A 137 4.56 -12.03 7.13
CA TRP A 137 3.83 -11.27 6.11
C TRP A 137 3.53 -12.11 4.85
N PRO A 138 2.34 -11.98 4.21
CA PRO A 138 1.93 -12.80 3.06
C PRO A 138 2.57 -12.35 1.74
N VAL A 139 3.76 -11.76 1.80
CA VAL A 139 4.53 -11.25 0.65
C VAL A 139 4.91 -12.35 -0.35
N GLN A 140 4.85 -13.62 0.07
CA GLN A 140 5.09 -14.76 -0.82
C GLN A 140 4.08 -14.85 -1.97
N ASN A 141 2.83 -14.43 -1.73
CA ASN A 141 1.78 -14.44 -2.76
C ASN A 141 2.12 -13.50 -3.93
N LEU A 142 2.96 -12.48 -3.71
CA LEU A 142 3.36 -11.51 -4.72
C LEU A 142 4.31 -12.10 -5.78
N ARG A 143 4.91 -13.29 -5.52
CA ARG A 143 5.81 -13.94 -6.48
C ARG A 143 5.13 -14.35 -7.78
N ARG A 144 3.82 -14.61 -7.74
CA ARG A 144 3.03 -15.03 -8.91
C ARG A 144 3.05 -13.99 -10.04
N PHE A 145 3.34 -12.73 -9.74
CA PHE A 145 3.42 -11.67 -10.75
C PHE A 145 4.78 -11.62 -11.46
N ASN A 146 5.80 -12.31 -10.96
CA ASN A 146 7.16 -12.33 -11.51
C ASN A 146 7.81 -10.95 -11.69
N ILE A 147 7.55 -10.03 -10.75
CA ILE A 147 8.02 -8.64 -10.82
C ILE A 147 9.25 -8.38 -9.94
N HIS A 148 9.25 -8.92 -8.71
CA HIS A 148 10.30 -8.70 -7.69
C HIS A 148 10.82 -10.03 -7.13
N THR A 149 10.89 -11.05 -7.98
CA THR A 149 11.16 -12.44 -7.58
C THR A 149 12.43 -12.58 -6.74
N ALA A 150 13.51 -11.86 -7.07
CA ALA A 150 14.77 -11.90 -6.33
C ALA A 150 14.69 -11.28 -4.93
N ASP A 151 13.95 -10.17 -4.76
CA ASP A 151 13.75 -9.54 -3.45
C ASP A 151 12.84 -10.41 -2.57
N LEU A 152 11.73 -10.88 -3.14
CA LEU A 152 10.80 -11.76 -2.46
C LEU A 152 11.46 -13.10 -2.06
N ALA A 153 12.44 -13.59 -2.82
CA ALA A 153 13.22 -14.80 -2.49
C ALA A 153 14.05 -14.64 -1.21
N LYS A 154 14.60 -13.45 -0.95
CA LYS A 154 15.43 -13.19 0.24
C LYS A 154 14.63 -13.26 1.53
N TRP A 155 13.35 -12.92 1.49
CA TRP A 155 12.45 -13.02 2.64
C TRP A 155 12.03 -14.46 3.00
N ASN A 156 12.43 -15.47 2.21
CA ASN A 156 12.24 -16.88 2.53
C ASN A 156 13.44 -17.55 3.19
N LYS A 157 14.61 -16.91 3.24
CA LYS A 157 15.80 -17.54 3.82
C LYS A 157 15.74 -17.43 5.34
N ARG A 158 15.72 -18.62 5.96
CA ARG A 158 15.65 -18.88 7.40
C ARG A 158 16.83 -18.27 8.15
#